data_AF-A0A7C6EMI1-F1
#
_entry.id   AF-A0A7C6EMI1-F1
#
_cell.length_a   1.000
_cell.length_b   1.000
_cell.length_c   1.000
_cell.angle_alpha   90.00
_cell.angle_beta   90.00
_cell.angle_gamma   90.00
#
_symmetry.space_group_name_H-M   'P 1'
#
loop_
_entity.id
_entity.type
_entity.pdbx_description
1 polymer ?
#
loop_
_entity_poly.entity_id
_entity_poly.type
_entity_poly.pdbx_seq_one_letter_code
_entity_poly.pdbx_strand_id
1 'polypeptide(L)'
;MNLRGKLTLVAIVGILISPLNGQTGDWRSELASLFLRQADWSEMISFLEPQFASLDSLDKPTAALVLAFAFEKNKDRTNAYTWLARFFEEHQGEGAFFDFLPRGAQNEIWAYWRQWQARYPRVSDLSFLIPAQTSPSLSPPERFVLAIQMTNAAFFKLISEGETIKAGELQRGLNTLSLESSSLIRQSGLHAFLLDLKVDDLIIRREITIDVNLSSELVLSSPAASEVSRSYRVSLLLGEKLLAQSQSTIRLTPPVQLTLPPADGRYSPYGPVHPSGRDPNTIGVSILNLPLVLAQLIKDYKAKKDEKERVPAPETKKEIQVVYLNQTQKGLEKMTADLRLEFKGYQAMVFSASSP
;
A
#
# COMPACT_ATOMS: atom_id res chain seq x y z
N MET A 1 55.36 -2.68 56.64
CA MET A 1 54.09 -3.37 56.38
C MET A 1 52.95 -2.49 56.85
N ASN A 2 51.85 -2.48 56.07
CA ASN A 2 50.53 -1.90 56.33
C ASN A 2 50.20 -0.53 55.73
N LEU A 3 49.44 -0.65 54.63
CA LEU A 3 48.53 0.29 54.00
C LEU A 3 47.62 1.01 55.02
N ARG A 4 47.44 2.32 54.82
CA ARG A 4 46.19 3.06 55.07
C ARG A 4 46.12 4.13 53.97
N GLY A 5 45.20 4.11 53.01
CA GLY A 5 43.78 3.80 53.09
C GLY A 5 43.03 5.14 52.99
N LYS A 6 42.79 5.59 51.74
CA LYS A 6 42.14 6.86 51.40
C LYS A 6 40.73 6.92 52.01
N LEU A 7 40.45 7.96 52.80
CA LEU A 7 39.09 8.33 53.18
C LEU A 7 38.43 9.08 52.01
N THR A 8 37.47 8.44 51.36
CA THR A 8 36.51 9.09 50.47
C THR A 8 35.30 9.53 51.28
N LEU A 9 35.03 10.83 51.23
CA LEU A 9 33.91 11.52 51.86
C LEU A 9 32.67 11.33 50.97
N VAL A 10 31.68 10.59 51.44
CA VAL A 10 30.38 10.43 50.77
C VAL A 10 29.45 11.53 51.28
N ALA A 11 29.19 12.52 50.42
CA ALA A 11 28.15 13.51 50.63
C ALA A 11 26.79 12.90 50.27
N ILE A 12 25.93 12.74 51.27
CA ILE A 12 24.52 12.38 51.09
C ILE A 12 23.77 13.65 50.71
N VAL A 13 23.45 13.80 49.43
CA VAL A 13 22.49 14.81 48.96
C VAL A 13 21.10 14.21 49.16
N GLY A 14 20.41 14.65 50.22
CA GLY A 14 19.00 14.39 50.43
C GLY A 14 18.18 15.26 49.47
N ILE A 15 17.64 14.66 48.42
CA ILE A 15 16.61 15.31 47.59
C ILE A 15 15.30 15.22 48.38
N LEU A 16 14.89 16.34 48.95
CA LEU A 16 13.52 16.61 49.38
C LEU A 16 12.63 16.61 48.14
N ILE A 17 11.94 15.49 47.90
CA ILE A 17 10.85 15.42 46.94
C ILE A 17 9.62 16.01 47.64
N SER A 18 9.25 17.23 47.25
CA SER A 18 7.97 17.83 47.63
C SER A 18 6.80 16.98 47.11
N PRO A 19 5.79 16.63 47.92
CA PRO A 19 4.60 15.96 47.43
C PRO A 19 3.66 17.01 46.85
N LEU A 20 3.65 17.15 45.53
CA LEU A 20 2.67 17.95 44.81
C LEU A 20 2.23 17.15 43.58
N ASN A 21 1.21 16.32 43.78
CA ASN A 21 0.04 16.21 42.91
C ASN A 21 -0.98 15.27 43.55
N GLY A 22 -2.26 15.64 43.43
CA GLY A 22 -3.38 15.11 44.20
C GLY A 22 -3.57 13.60 44.13
N GLN A 23 -4.06 13.04 45.24
CA GLN A 23 -4.60 11.69 45.32
C GLN A 23 -5.85 11.58 44.42
N THR A 24 -5.67 11.27 43.15
CA THR A 24 -6.58 10.36 42.46
C THR A 24 -6.24 8.97 42.99
N GLY A 25 -7.21 8.27 43.59
CA GLY A 25 -7.02 6.86 43.91
C GLY A 25 -6.52 6.11 42.68
N ASP A 26 -5.62 5.14 42.86
CA ASP A 26 -5.13 4.33 41.75
C ASP A 26 -6.33 3.65 41.08
N TRP A 27 -6.71 4.15 39.89
CA TRP A 27 -7.91 3.73 39.15
C TRP A 27 -7.98 2.22 38.98
N ARG A 28 -6.82 1.55 38.93
CA ARG A 28 -6.70 0.08 38.87
C ARG A 28 -7.24 -0.59 40.12
N SER A 29 -6.88 -0.08 41.29
CA SER A 29 -7.31 -0.62 42.58
C SER A 29 -8.82 -0.46 42.77
N GLU A 30 -9.36 0.69 42.40
CA GLU A 30 -10.79 0.98 42.47
C GLU A 30 -11.56 0.12 41.48
N LEU A 31 -11.11 0.02 40.22
CA LEU A 31 -11.71 -0.87 39.23
C LEU A 31 -11.66 -2.34 39.66
N ALA A 32 -10.54 -2.81 40.21
CA ALA A 32 -10.43 -4.16 40.75
C ALA A 32 -11.44 -4.41 41.88
N SER A 33 -11.67 -3.42 42.75
CA SER A 33 -12.68 -3.51 43.80
C SER A 33 -14.11 -3.63 43.25
N LEU A 34 -14.42 -2.92 42.15
CA LEU A 34 -15.70 -3.03 41.44
C LEU A 34 -15.91 -4.45 40.90
N PHE A 35 -14.88 -5.06 40.32
CA PHE A 35 -14.94 -6.45 39.86
C PHE A 35 -15.09 -7.44 41.01
N LEU A 36 -14.38 -7.24 42.13
CA LEU A 36 -14.45 -8.14 43.30
C LEU A 36 -15.84 -8.17 43.94
N ARG A 37 -16.49 -7.00 44.02
CA ARG A 37 -17.85 -6.89 44.58
C ARG A 37 -18.97 -7.21 43.59
N GLN A 38 -18.62 -7.57 42.35
CA GLN A 38 -19.58 -7.84 41.27
C GLN A 38 -20.54 -6.66 41.05
N ALA A 39 -19.98 -5.45 40.99
CA ALA A 39 -20.73 -4.24 40.66
C ALA A 39 -21.45 -4.38 39.30
N ASP A 40 -22.53 -3.64 39.13
CA ASP A 40 -23.22 -3.55 37.85
C ASP A 40 -22.29 -2.95 36.78
N TRP A 41 -22.43 -3.41 35.54
CA TRP A 41 -21.61 -2.94 34.41
C TRP A 41 -21.74 -1.43 34.18
N SER A 42 -22.93 -0.87 34.43
CA SER A 42 -23.19 0.57 34.35
C SER A 42 -22.36 1.37 35.36
N GLU A 43 -22.11 0.82 36.55
CA GLU A 43 -21.28 1.45 37.57
C GLU A 43 -19.80 1.43 37.14
N MET A 44 -19.31 0.32 36.60
CA MET A 44 -17.94 0.24 36.07
C MET A 44 -17.69 1.23 34.92
N ILE A 45 -18.67 1.37 34.02
CA ILE A 45 -18.61 2.34 32.92
C ILE A 45 -18.57 3.77 33.48
N SER A 46 -19.50 4.09 34.38
CA SER A 46 -19.63 5.42 34.99
C SER A 46 -18.38 5.82 35.80
N PHE A 47 -17.65 4.83 36.32
CA PHE A 47 -16.36 5.04 36.97
C PHE A 47 -15.23 5.31 35.97
N LEU A 48 -15.05 4.44 34.97
CA LEU A 48 -13.85 4.41 34.13
C LEU A 48 -13.91 5.39 32.94
N GLU A 49 -15.08 5.58 32.33
CA GLU A 49 -15.22 6.40 31.11
C GLU A 49 -14.82 7.87 31.34
N PRO A 50 -15.27 8.56 32.41
CA PRO A 50 -14.89 9.96 32.65
C PRO A 50 -13.40 10.16 32.90
N GLN A 51 -12.72 9.14 33.42
CA GLN A 51 -11.29 9.18 33.76
C GLN A 51 -10.40 8.91 32.55
N PHE A 52 -10.94 8.34 31.47
CA PHE A 52 -10.15 7.88 30.32
C PHE A 52 -9.23 8.96 29.74
N ALA A 53 -9.72 10.20 29.64
CA ALA A 53 -8.96 11.30 29.08
C ALA A 53 -7.71 11.65 29.92
N SER A 54 -7.80 11.50 31.24
CA SER A 54 -6.71 11.79 32.19
C SER A 54 -5.76 10.62 32.43
N LEU A 55 -6.04 9.43 31.90
CA LEU A 55 -5.14 8.28 32.03
C LEU A 55 -3.85 8.48 31.23
N ASP A 56 -2.78 7.85 31.71
CA ASP A 56 -1.51 7.78 31.00
C ASP A 56 -1.63 7.03 29.67
N SER A 57 -0.74 7.32 28.72
CA SER A 57 -0.76 6.68 27.39
C SER A 57 -0.60 5.16 27.44
N LEU A 58 0.09 4.63 28.45
CA LEU A 58 0.26 3.20 28.70
C LEU A 58 -1.01 2.53 29.25
N ASP A 59 -1.90 3.32 29.87
CA ASP A 59 -3.09 2.83 30.55
C ASP A 59 -4.32 2.85 29.64
N LYS A 60 -4.34 3.77 28.68
CA LYS A 60 -5.42 3.95 27.70
C LYS A 60 -5.79 2.68 26.94
N PRO A 61 -4.86 1.85 26.42
CA PRO A 61 -5.24 0.62 25.72
C PRO A 61 -6.01 -0.34 26.64
N THR A 62 -5.55 -0.49 27.88
CA THR A 62 -6.21 -1.33 28.88
C THR A 62 -7.60 -0.80 29.21
N ALA A 63 -7.72 0.49 29.52
CA ALA A 63 -9.00 1.11 29.85
C ALA A 63 -9.99 1.06 28.69
N ALA A 64 -9.54 1.30 27.45
CA ALA A 64 -10.38 1.23 26.25
C ALA A 64 -10.96 -0.18 26.06
N LEU A 65 -10.13 -1.22 26.22
CA LEU A 65 -10.59 -2.60 26.10
C LEU A 65 -11.54 -3.01 27.24
N VAL A 66 -11.30 -2.56 28.47
CA VAL A 66 -12.24 -2.79 29.59
C VAL A 66 -13.57 -2.07 29.35
N LEU A 67 -13.56 -0.82 28.88
CA LEU A 67 -14.78 -0.08 28.54
C LEU A 67 -15.56 -0.80 27.44
N ALA A 68 -14.88 -1.19 26.36
CA ALA A 68 -15.51 -1.96 25.28
C ALA A 68 -16.19 -3.24 25.80
N PHE A 69 -15.52 -3.97 26.69
CA PHE A 69 -16.07 -5.15 27.34
C PHE A 69 -17.26 -4.84 28.24
N ALA A 70 -17.17 -3.80 29.08
CA ALA A 70 -18.24 -3.43 30.01
C ALA A 70 -19.50 -2.97 29.27
N PHE A 71 -19.36 -2.17 28.21
CA PHE A 71 -20.49 -1.75 27.36
C PHE A 71 -21.15 -2.94 26.65
N GLU A 72 -20.36 -3.91 26.15
CA GLU A 72 -20.89 -5.14 25.56
C GLU A 72 -21.72 -5.94 26.58
N LYS A 73 -21.20 -6.09 27.80
CA LYS A 73 -21.93 -6.76 28.90
C LYS A 73 -23.19 -6.01 29.31
N ASN A 74 -23.19 -4.69 29.19
CA ASN A 74 -24.35 -3.84 29.39
C ASN A 74 -25.31 -3.77 28.18
N LYS A 75 -25.06 -4.56 27.13
CA LYS A 75 -25.85 -4.62 25.87
C LYS A 75 -25.89 -3.32 25.08
N ASP A 76 -24.94 -2.41 25.31
CA ASP A 76 -24.80 -1.16 24.56
C ASP A 76 -23.72 -1.32 23.49
N ARG A 77 -24.12 -1.90 22.35
CA ARG A 77 -23.21 -2.24 21.25
C ARG A 77 -22.58 -1.01 20.59
N THR A 78 -23.29 0.11 20.55
CA THR A 78 -22.79 1.34 19.90
C THR A 78 -21.56 1.85 20.62
N ASN A 79 -21.63 1.96 21.95
CA ASN A 79 -20.50 2.39 22.74
C ASN A 79 -19.43 1.29 22.85
N ALA A 80 -19.83 0.01 22.94
CA ALA A 80 -18.89 -1.10 22.91
C ALA A 80 -17.99 -1.06 21.66
N TYR A 81 -18.57 -0.85 20.48
CA TYR A 81 -17.82 -0.78 19.22
C TYR A 81 -16.99 0.48 19.08
N THR A 82 -17.48 1.60 19.61
CA THR A 82 -16.70 2.85 19.64
C THR A 82 -15.40 2.66 20.44
N TRP A 83 -15.50 2.09 21.65
CA TRP A 83 -14.33 1.82 22.49
C TRP A 83 -13.44 0.70 21.93
N LEU A 84 -14.05 -0.31 21.32
CA LEU A 84 -13.33 -1.39 20.64
C LEU A 84 -12.49 -0.86 19.46
N ALA A 85 -13.08 0.00 18.63
CA ALA A 85 -12.38 0.62 17.52
C ALA A 85 -11.26 1.52 18.04
N ARG A 86 -11.47 2.29 19.10
CA ARG A 86 -10.39 3.04 19.76
C ARG A 86 -9.22 2.14 20.17
N PHE A 87 -9.50 0.99 20.76
CA PHE A 87 -8.46 0.03 21.12
C PHE A 87 -7.68 -0.51 19.89
N PHE A 88 -8.37 -0.93 18.82
CA PHE A 88 -7.71 -1.49 17.64
C PHE A 88 -7.05 -0.46 16.72
N GLU A 89 -7.59 0.76 16.65
CA GLU A 89 -7.17 1.78 15.70
C GLU A 89 -6.14 2.74 16.28
N GLU A 90 -6.36 3.25 17.50
CA GLU A 90 -5.44 4.18 18.14
C GLU A 90 -4.29 3.45 18.85
N HIS A 91 -4.58 2.28 19.42
CA HIS A 91 -3.61 1.48 20.20
C HIS A 91 -3.18 0.19 19.49
N GLN A 92 -3.53 0.04 18.20
CA GLN A 92 -3.16 -1.09 17.35
C GLN A 92 -3.61 -2.47 17.85
N GLY A 93 -4.50 -2.52 18.85
CA GLY A 93 -4.92 -3.74 19.50
C GLY A 93 -3.88 -4.35 20.44
N GLU A 94 -2.92 -3.56 20.93
CA GLU A 94 -1.81 -3.98 21.79
C GLU A 94 -1.76 -3.19 23.10
N GLY A 95 -0.86 -3.58 24.02
CA GLY A 95 -0.56 -2.80 25.24
C GLY A 95 -1.60 -2.89 26.36
N ALA A 96 -2.53 -3.85 26.31
CA ALA A 96 -3.48 -4.10 27.39
C ALA A 96 -2.91 -5.07 28.44
N PHE A 97 -2.93 -4.67 29.72
CA PHE A 97 -2.42 -5.46 30.85
C PHE A 97 -3.46 -5.53 31.98
N PHE A 98 -3.82 -6.74 32.42
CA PHE A 98 -4.93 -6.97 33.34
C PHE A 98 -4.52 -7.56 34.70
N ASP A 99 -3.23 -7.56 35.02
CA ASP A 99 -2.70 -8.25 36.23
C ASP A 99 -3.30 -7.72 37.54
N PHE A 100 -3.80 -6.49 37.54
CA PHE A 100 -4.47 -5.86 38.69
C PHE A 100 -5.92 -6.35 38.91
N LEU A 101 -6.55 -6.97 37.91
CA LEU A 101 -7.92 -7.46 38.00
C LEU A 101 -8.00 -8.85 38.65
N PRO A 102 -9.15 -9.24 39.23
CA PRO A 102 -9.37 -10.63 39.67
C PRO A 102 -9.28 -11.64 38.51
N ARG A 103 -8.74 -12.83 38.76
CA ARG A 103 -8.50 -13.86 37.71
C ARG A 103 -9.75 -14.19 36.87
N GLY A 104 -10.94 -14.21 37.47
CA GLY A 104 -12.19 -14.44 36.73
C GLY A 104 -12.44 -13.37 35.68
N ALA A 105 -12.33 -12.09 36.08
CA ALA A 105 -12.48 -10.95 35.18
C ALA A 105 -11.41 -10.94 34.10
N GLN A 106 -10.15 -11.22 34.46
CA GLN A 106 -9.06 -11.34 33.49
C GLN A 106 -9.41 -12.35 32.39
N ASN A 107 -9.86 -13.55 32.77
CA ASN A 107 -10.18 -14.61 31.82
C ASN A 107 -11.28 -14.21 30.85
N GLU A 108 -12.33 -13.53 31.32
CA GLU A 108 -13.42 -13.07 30.47
C GLU A 108 -12.97 -11.98 29.49
N ILE A 109 -12.22 -10.99 29.97
CA ILE A 109 -11.72 -9.89 29.13
C ILE A 109 -10.72 -10.44 28.10
N TRP A 110 -9.85 -11.38 28.49
CA TRP A 110 -8.94 -12.06 27.56
C TRP A 110 -9.68 -12.87 26.50
N ALA A 111 -10.77 -13.54 26.85
CA ALA A 111 -11.59 -14.28 25.88
C ALA A 111 -12.26 -13.31 24.90
N TYR A 112 -12.82 -12.21 25.40
CA TYR A 112 -13.41 -11.14 24.60
C TYR A 112 -12.40 -10.53 23.62
N TRP A 113 -11.21 -10.16 24.11
CA TRP A 113 -10.16 -9.62 23.26
C TRP A 113 -9.73 -10.61 22.19
N ARG A 114 -9.45 -11.88 22.54
CA ARG A 114 -9.04 -12.90 21.57
C ARG A 114 -10.07 -13.12 20.47
N GLN A 115 -11.36 -13.11 20.81
CA GLN A 115 -12.44 -13.19 19.83
C GLN A 115 -12.35 -12.04 18.82
N TRP A 116 -12.17 -10.81 19.30
CA TRP A 116 -12.06 -9.65 18.43
C TRP A 116 -10.75 -9.59 17.65
N GLN A 117 -9.64 -10.01 18.24
CA GLN A 117 -8.35 -10.07 17.54
C GLN A 117 -8.42 -10.95 16.29
N ALA A 118 -9.21 -12.03 16.33
CA ALA A 118 -9.39 -12.95 15.22
C ALA A 118 -10.32 -12.42 14.09
N ARG A 119 -11.13 -11.39 14.35
CA ARG A 119 -12.17 -10.94 13.40
C ARG A 119 -12.21 -9.44 13.11
N TYR A 120 -11.59 -8.61 13.94
CA TYR A 120 -11.68 -7.16 13.80
C TYR A 120 -11.12 -6.72 12.44
N PRO A 121 -11.89 -5.96 11.62
CA PRO A 121 -11.55 -5.68 10.23
C PRO A 121 -10.59 -4.49 10.12
N ARG A 122 -9.32 -4.71 10.47
CA ARG A 122 -8.27 -3.67 10.42
C ARG A 122 -7.57 -3.65 9.07
N VAL A 123 -7.47 -2.45 8.47
CA VAL A 123 -6.55 -2.16 7.37
C VAL A 123 -5.21 -1.79 7.97
N SER A 124 -4.18 -2.60 7.71
CA SER A 124 -2.82 -2.36 8.20
C SER A 124 -2.00 -1.49 7.25
N ASP A 125 -2.25 -1.59 5.95
CA ASP A 125 -1.63 -0.73 4.94
C ASP A 125 -2.57 -0.48 3.76
N LEU A 126 -2.44 0.70 3.17
CA LEU A 126 -3.13 1.09 1.94
C LEU A 126 -2.13 1.81 1.05
N SER A 127 -2.02 1.38 -0.20
CA SER A 127 -1.02 1.88 -1.13
C SER A 127 -1.46 1.71 -2.59
N PHE A 128 -0.83 2.40 -3.52
CA PHE A 128 -0.97 2.13 -4.95
C PHE A 128 -0.06 0.99 -5.36
N LEU A 129 -0.56 0.09 -6.20
CA LEU A 129 0.26 -0.86 -6.93
C LEU A 129 0.84 -0.18 -8.17
N ILE A 130 2.17 -0.19 -8.26
CA ILE A 130 2.88 0.43 -9.37
C ILE A 130 2.77 -0.50 -10.60
N PRO A 131 2.22 -0.03 -11.73
CA PRO A 131 2.38 -0.76 -12.98
C PRO A 131 3.86 -0.74 -13.37
N ALA A 132 4.42 -1.91 -13.71
CA ALA A 132 5.79 -2.02 -14.21
C ALA A 132 6.01 -1.00 -15.34
N GLN A 133 7.02 -0.14 -15.16
CA GLN A 133 7.28 1.06 -15.97
C GLN A 133 6.93 0.87 -17.46
N THR A 134 5.83 1.45 -17.89
CA THR A 134 5.53 1.63 -19.31
C THR A 134 5.99 3.02 -19.72
N SER A 135 6.79 3.06 -20.78
CA SER A 135 7.07 4.24 -21.60
C SER A 135 5.84 5.16 -21.72
N PRO A 136 6.04 6.50 -21.80
CA PRO A 136 4.95 7.48 -21.76
C PRO A 136 3.84 7.09 -22.74
N SER A 137 2.67 6.76 -22.19
CA SER A 137 1.50 6.33 -22.96
C SER A 137 0.78 7.53 -23.56
N LEU A 138 0.12 7.33 -24.69
CA LEU A 138 -0.69 8.34 -25.40
C LEU A 138 -2.02 8.68 -24.67
N SER A 139 -2.23 8.14 -23.48
CA SER A 139 -3.40 8.34 -22.65
C SER A 139 -3.06 8.04 -21.20
N PRO A 140 -3.80 8.59 -20.21
CA PRO A 140 -3.65 8.18 -18.82
C PRO A 140 -3.94 6.67 -18.67
N PRO A 141 -3.42 6.00 -17.62
CA PRO A 141 -3.78 4.62 -17.30
C PRO A 141 -5.30 4.53 -17.14
N GLU A 142 -5.98 3.50 -17.63
CA GLU A 142 -7.45 3.40 -17.50
C GLU A 142 -7.90 3.22 -16.04
N ARG A 143 -7.08 2.56 -15.24
CA ARG A 143 -7.39 2.22 -13.86
C ARG A 143 -6.17 2.35 -12.96
N PHE A 144 -6.41 2.88 -11.76
CA PHE A 144 -5.47 2.76 -10.64
C PHE A 144 -5.79 1.52 -9.84
N VAL A 145 -4.79 0.83 -9.33
CA VAL A 145 -5.00 -0.32 -8.47
C VAL A 145 -4.50 0.02 -7.07
N LEU A 146 -5.42 0.01 -6.11
CA LEU A 146 -5.11 0.12 -4.69
C LEU A 146 -4.80 -1.26 -4.13
N ALA A 147 -3.65 -1.40 -3.48
CA ALA A 147 -3.32 -2.48 -2.56
C ALA A 147 -3.92 -2.18 -1.18
N ILE A 148 -4.72 -3.09 -0.67
CA ILE A 148 -5.32 -3.03 0.67
C ILE A 148 -4.81 -4.23 1.47
N GLN A 149 -3.96 -3.98 2.45
CA GLN A 149 -3.47 -5.01 3.35
C GLN A 149 -4.42 -5.11 4.55
N MET A 150 -5.06 -6.27 4.69
CA MET A 150 -6.01 -6.57 5.75
C MET A 150 -5.40 -7.51 6.80
N THR A 151 -5.64 -7.21 8.08
CA THR A 151 -5.29 -8.13 9.18
C THR A 151 -6.21 -9.33 9.23
N ASN A 152 -7.52 -9.11 9.03
CA ASN A 152 -8.57 -10.14 9.02
C ASN A 152 -9.52 -9.89 7.84
N ALA A 153 -10.19 -10.95 7.39
CA ALA A 153 -11.17 -10.84 6.30
C ALA A 153 -12.41 -10.03 6.74
N ALA A 154 -13.01 -9.30 5.79
CA ALA A 154 -14.19 -8.48 6.04
C ALA A 154 -14.96 -8.24 4.74
N PHE A 155 -16.28 -8.06 4.85
CA PHE A 155 -17.03 -7.48 3.73
C PHE A 155 -16.70 -6.00 3.62
N PHE A 156 -16.65 -5.48 2.40
CA PHE A 156 -16.37 -4.07 2.18
C PHE A 156 -17.38 -3.42 1.23
N LYS A 157 -17.54 -2.12 1.42
CA LYS A 157 -18.27 -1.24 0.52
C LYS A 157 -17.47 0.04 0.34
N LEU A 158 -17.11 0.35 -0.90
CA LEU A 158 -16.44 1.58 -1.29
C LEU A 158 -17.47 2.56 -1.86
N ILE A 159 -17.54 3.73 -1.26
CA ILE A 159 -18.51 4.78 -1.56
C ILE A 159 -17.77 6.04 -2.02
N SER A 160 -18.28 6.71 -3.05
CA SER A 160 -17.85 8.04 -3.49
C SER A 160 -19.10 8.86 -3.76
N GLU A 161 -19.12 10.12 -3.32
CA GLU A 161 -20.23 11.05 -3.57
C GLU A 161 -21.61 10.48 -3.17
N GLY A 162 -21.64 9.60 -2.15
CA GLY A 162 -22.86 8.95 -1.66
C GLY A 162 -23.26 7.67 -2.43
N GLU A 163 -22.62 7.37 -3.56
CA GLU A 163 -22.89 6.19 -4.36
C GLU A 163 -21.89 5.06 -4.13
N THR A 164 -22.36 3.82 -4.26
CA THR A 164 -21.51 2.64 -4.07
C THR A 164 -20.80 2.31 -5.36
N ILE A 165 -19.48 2.51 -5.41
CA ILE A 165 -18.68 2.19 -6.60
C ILE A 165 -18.37 0.69 -6.63
N LYS A 166 -17.96 0.12 -5.49
CA LYS A 166 -17.56 -1.28 -5.38
C LYS A 166 -17.98 -1.88 -4.04
N ALA A 167 -18.29 -3.16 -4.05
CA ALA A 167 -18.52 -3.94 -2.84
C ALA A 167 -18.05 -5.38 -3.06
N GLY A 168 -17.77 -6.09 -1.97
CA GLY A 168 -17.32 -7.47 -2.03
C GLY A 168 -16.74 -7.93 -0.71
N GLU A 169 -15.82 -8.88 -0.78
CA GLU A 169 -15.11 -9.41 0.39
C GLU A 169 -13.61 -9.17 0.23
N LEU A 170 -12.98 -8.60 1.24
CA LEU A 170 -11.53 -8.55 1.36
C LEU A 170 -11.08 -9.73 2.21
N GLN A 171 -10.10 -10.47 1.70
CA GLN A 171 -9.49 -11.58 2.40
C GLN A 171 -8.42 -11.09 3.37
N ARG A 172 -8.03 -11.93 4.33
CA ARG A 172 -6.82 -11.67 5.13
C ARG A 172 -5.60 -11.61 4.21
N GLY A 173 -4.77 -10.59 4.36
CA GLY A 173 -3.60 -10.37 3.52
C GLY A 173 -3.78 -9.24 2.51
N LEU A 174 -3.04 -9.31 1.41
CA LEU A 174 -3.05 -8.30 0.35
C LEU A 174 -4.27 -8.49 -0.57
N ASN A 175 -5.07 -7.43 -0.71
CA ASN A 175 -6.18 -7.36 -1.65
C ASN A 175 -5.94 -6.23 -2.65
N THR A 176 -6.61 -6.29 -3.79
CA THR A 176 -6.48 -5.26 -4.84
C THR A 176 -7.83 -4.70 -5.23
N LEU A 177 -7.94 -3.38 -5.29
CA LEU A 177 -9.14 -2.67 -5.71
C LEU A 177 -8.80 -1.72 -6.87
N SER A 178 -9.37 -1.98 -8.04
CA SER A 178 -9.19 -1.09 -9.20
C SER A 178 -10.16 0.10 -9.15
N LEU A 179 -9.66 1.32 -9.26
CA LEU A 179 -10.42 2.56 -9.43
C LEU A 179 -10.30 3.05 -10.86
N GLU A 180 -11.36 3.64 -11.41
CA GLU A 180 -11.29 4.28 -12.71
C GLU A 180 -10.48 5.57 -12.61
N SER A 181 -9.49 5.73 -13.48
CA SER A 181 -8.64 6.92 -13.47
C SER A 181 -9.34 8.15 -14.04
N SER A 182 -10.33 7.92 -14.92
CA SER A 182 -10.94 8.97 -15.71
C SER A 182 -11.71 9.97 -14.86
N SER A 183 -12.17 9.59 -13.66
CA SER A 183 -12.79 10.49 -12.69
C SER A 183 -11.76 11.27 -11.88
N LEU A 184 -10.57 10.70 -11.67
CA LEU A 184 -9.49 11.24 -10.81
C LEU A 184 -8.55 12.20 -11.56
N ILE A 185 -8.24 11.94 -12.83
CA ILE A 185 -7.22 12.69 -13.60
C ILE A 185 -7.85 13.83 -14.43
N ARG A 186 -9.14 14.14 -14.25
CA ARG A 186 -9.80 15.24 -14.98
C ARG A 186 -9.35 16.61 -14.51
N GLN A 187 -9.13 16.75 -13.20
CA GLN A 187 -8.79 18.01 -12.56
C GLN A 187 -7.92 17.73 -11.34
N SER A 188 -7.00 18.63 -11.04
CA SER A 188 -6.29 18.59 -9.77
C SER A 188 -7.28 18.78 -8.62
N GLY A 189 -7.14 18.00 -7.55
CA GLY A 189 -8.03 18.10 -6.41
C GLY A 189 -7.96 16.91 -5.46
N LEU A 190 -8.69 17.06 -4.34
CA LEU A 190 -8.85 16.02 -3.34
C LEU A 190 -10.11 15.20 -3.64
N HIS A 191 -9.92 13.91 -3.87
CA HIS A 191 -11.01 12.96 -4.08
C HIS A 191 -11.19 12.09 -2.83
N ALA A 192 -12.34 12.23 -2.17
CA ALA A 192 -12.66 11.52 -0.94
C ALA A 192 -13.53 10.29 -1.22
N PHE A 193 -13.15 9.16 -0.61
CA PHE A 193 -13.84 7.89 -0.66
C PHE A 193 -14.12 7.41 0.76
N LEU A 194 -15.25 6.75 0.97
CA LEU A 194 -15.56 6.06 2.22
C LEU A 194 -15.44 4.56 2.02
N LEU A 195 -14.60 3.92 2.82
CA LEU A 195 -14.45 2.48 2.89
C LEU A 195 -15.15 1.97 4.14
N ASP A 196 -16.31 1.35 3.97
CA ASP A 196 -17.02 0.65 5.04
C ASP A 196 -16.55 -0.80 5.08
N LEU A 197 -16.05 -1.24 6.24
CA LEU A 197 -15.61 -2.60 6.50
C LEU A 197 -16.57 -3.24 7.51
N LYS A 198 -17.14 -4.38 7.17
CA LYS A 198 -18.19 -5.03 7.95
C LYS A 198 -17.79 -6.44 8.37
N VAL A 199 -17.97 -6.71 9.66
CA VAL A 199 -17.87 -8.05 10.26
C VAL A 199 -19.03 -8.20 11.24
N ASP A 200 -19.82 -9.25 11.09
CA ASP A 200 -21.05 -9.48 11.88
C ASP A 200 -21.96 -8.24 11.86
N ASP A 201 -22.14 -7.56 12.98
CA ASP A 201 -22.88 -6.32 13.18
C ASP A 201 -21.99 -5.08 13.36
N LEU A 202 -20.67 -5.24 13.43
CA LEU A 202 -19.70 -4.14 13.45
C LEU A 202 -19.47 -3.59 12.03
N ILE A 203 -19.50 -2.27 11.88
CA ILE A 203 -19.03 -1.56 10.69
C ILE A 203 -17.96 -0.55 11.10
N ILE A 204 -16.78 -0.62 10.47
CA ILE A 204 -15.73 0.39 10.57
C ILE A 204 -15.71 1.18 9.27
N ARG A 205 -16.14 2.44 9.32
CA ARG A 205 -16.04 3.39 8.21
C ARG A 205 -14.71 4.12 8.27
N ARG A 206 -14.04 4.20 7.14
CA ARG A 206 -12.77 4.91 7.00
C ARG A 206 -12.80 5.85 5.81
N GLU A 207 -12.21 7.03 5.95
CA GLU A 207 -12.10 7.98 4.86
C GLU A 207 -10.73 7.82 4.18
N ILE A 208 -10.75 7.67 2.87
CA ILE A 208 -9.58 7.58 2.01
C ILE A 208 -9.59 8.80 1.12
N THR A 209 -8.52 9.59 1.14
CA THR A 209 -8.39 10.76 0.26
C THR A 209 -7.25 10.55 -0.71
N ILE A 210 -7.53 10.75 -2.00
CA ILE A 210 -6.52 10.77 -3.06
C ILE A 210 -6.34 12.23 -3.47
N ASP A 211 -5.16 12.78 -3.20
CA ASP A 211 -4.75 14.09 -3.68
C ASP A 211 -4.12 13.94 -5.05
N VAL A 212 -4.64 14.65 -6.04
CA VAL A 212 -4.17 14.63 -7.42
C VAL A 212 -3.67 16.01 -7.79
N ASN A 213 -2.38 16.09 -8.15
CA ASN A 213 -1.78 17.31 -8.69
C ASN A 213 -1.38 17.08 -10.15
N LEU A 214 -2.03 17.79 -11.07
CA LEU A 214 -1.75 17.74 -12.49
C LEU A 214 -0.85 18.91 -12.89
N SER A 215 0.24 18.59 -13.58
CA SER A 215 1.10 19.57 -14.24
C SER A 215 1.23 19.25 -15.73
N SER A 216 1.22 20.29 -16.57
CA SER A 216 1.38 20.14 -18.01
C SER A 216 2.64 20.86 -18.48
N GLU A 217 3.39 20.18 -19.35
CA GLU A 217 4.53 20.76 -20.06
C GLU A 217 4.27 20.60 -21.56
N LEU A 218 4.30 21.70 -22.30
CA LEU A 218 4.21 21.64 -23.76
C LEU A 218 5.45 20.92 -24.28
N VAL A 219 5.24 19.81 -25.00
CA VAL A 219 6.33 19.22 -25.78
C VAL A 219 6.53 20.13 -26.97
N LEU A 220 7.36 21.17 -26.79
CA LEU A 220 7.90 21.94 -27.89
C LEU A 220 8.64 20.93 -28.76
N SER A 221 8.06 20.62 -29.91
CA SER A 221 8.73 19.88 -30.96
C SER A 221 10.06 20.57 -31.19
N SER A 222 11.15 19.87 -30.85
CA SER A 222 12.47 20.22 -31.38
C SER A 222 12.29 20.42 -32.89
N PRO A 223 12.76 21.53 -33.49
CA PRO A 223 12.41 21.90 -34.85
C PRO A 223 12.62 20.70 -35.73
N ALA A 224 11.52 20.21 -36.32
CA ALA A 224 11.51 19.02 -37.13
C ALA A 224 12.71 19.09 -38.07
N ALA A 225 13.64 18.14 -37.95
CA ALA A 225 14.65 17.93 -38.97
C ALA A 225 13.88 17.87 -40.28
N SER A 226 14.10 18.86 -41.13
CA SER A 226 13.22 19.17 -42.25
C SER A 226 13.06 17.91 -43.08
N GLU A 227 11.86 17.31 -43.10
CA GLU A 227 11.56 16.20 -43.99
C GLU A 227 11.65 16.74 -45.42
N VAL A 228 12.79 16.52 -46.07
CA VAL A 228 13.00 16.86 -47.48
C VAL A 228 12.17 15.88 -48.31
N SER A 229 10.91 16.22 -48.56
CA SER A 229 10.09 15.52 -49.55
C SER A 229 10.32 16.15 -50.93
N ARG A 230 10.58 15.32 -51.95
CA ARG A 230 10.68 15.77 -53.35
C ARG A 230 9.43 15.30 -54.09
N SER A 231 8.71 16.26 -54.68
CA SER A 231 7.59 15.97 -55.57
C SER A 231 8.05 16.01 -57.02
N TYR A 232 7.86 14.91 -57.75
CA TYR A 232 8.10 14.83 -59.18
C TYR A 232 6.76 14.88 -59.92
N ARG A 233 6.67 15.75 -60.92
CA ARG A 233 5.51 15.86 -61.80
C ARG A 233 5.97 15.64 -63.23
N VAL A 234 5.39 14.63 -63.88
CA VAL A 234 5.61 14.33 -65.29
C VAL A 234 4.34 14.67 -66.04
N SER A 235 4.47 15.54 -67.05
CA SER A 235 3.38 16.00 -67.90
C SER A 235 3.70 15.65 -69.36
N LEU A 236 2.75 14.99 -70.05
CA LEU A 236 2.82 14.70 -71.47
C LEU A 236 1.99 15.73 -72.23
N LEU A 237 2.63 16.49 -73.11
CA LEU A 237 2.02 17.54 -73.93
C LEU A 237 2.11 17.16 -75.42
N LEU A 238 1.03 17.38 -76.17
CA LEU A 238 1.03 17.33 -77.63
C LEU A 238 0.66 18.71 -78.16
N GLY A 239 1.66 19.44 -78.65
CA GLY A 239 1.53 20.88 -78.90
C GLY A 239 1.30 21.63 -77.58
N GLU A 240 0.27 22.47 -77.54
CA GLU A 240 -0.14 23.20 -76.33
C GLU A 240 -1.16 22.44 -75.47
N LYS A 241 -1.55 21.21 -75.87
CA LYS A 241 -2.59 20.46 -75.18
C LYS A 241 -1.99 19.39 -74.26
N LEU A 242 -2.27 19.50 -72.96
CA LEU A 242 -1.90 18.50 -71.95
C LEU A 242 -2.70 17.22 -72.18
N LEU A 243 -2.00 16.11 -72.44
CA LEU A 243 -2.60 14.81 -72.69
C LEU A 243 -2.67 13.95 -71.43
N ALA A 244 -1.64 14.01 -70.59
CA ALA A 244 -1.59 13.24 -69.34
C ALA A 244 -0.65 13.91 -68.33
N GLN A 245 -0.95 13.74 -67.04
CA GLN A 245 -0.11 14.22 -65.96
C GLN A 245 -0.08 13.17 -64.84
N SER A 246 1.11 12.88 -64.33
CA SER A 246 1.33 12.02 -63.18
C SER A 246 2.21 12.73 -62.17
N GLN A 247 1.84 12.67 -60.89
CA GLN A 247 2.60 13.25 -59.79
C GLN A 247 2.90 12.17 -58.76
N SER A 248 4.17 12.06 -58.38
CA SER A 248 4.64 11.14 -57.33
C SER A 248 5.48 11.91 -56.31
N THR A 249 5.23 11.66 -55.03
CA THR A 249 5.94 12.28 -53.92
C THR A 249 6.70 11.20 -53.18
N ILE A 250 8.03 11.30 -53.17
CA ILE A 250 8.90 10.34 -52.48
C ILE A 250 9.31 10.94 -51.14
N ARG A 251 9.05 10.21 -50.05
CA ARG A 251 9.54 10.53 -48.70
C ARG A 251 10.93 9.91 -48.54
N LEU A 252 11.95 10.74 -48.33
CA LEU A 252 13.29 10.26 -48.01
C LEU A 252 13.32 9.94 -46.51
N THR A 253 13.51 8.67 -46.15
CA THR A 253 13.73 8.26 -44.76
C THR A 253 14.99 8.97 -44.25
N PRO A 254 14.99 9.61 -43.07
CA PRO A 254 16.19 10.23 -42.53
C PRO A 254 17.29 9.18 -42.35
N PRO A 255 18.58 9.54 -42.51
CA PRO A 255 19.67 8.59 -42.36
C PRO A 255 19.66 8.07 -40.92
N VAL A 256 19.56 6.74 -40.79
CA VAL A 256 19.74 6.05 -39.52
C VAL A 256 21.16 6.37 -39.04
N GLN A 257 21.28 7.17 -37.97
CA GLN A 257 22.55 7.32 -37.26
C GLN A 257 22.80 6.02 -36.50
N LEU A 258 23.39 5.04 -37.17
CA LEU A 258 23.99 3.87 -36.55
C LEU A 258 25.24 4.35 -35.81
N THR A 259 25.11 4.58 -34.50
CA THR A 259 26.27 4.64 -33.61
C THR A 259 26.85 3.23 -33.53
N LEU A 260 27.80 2.95 -34.43
CA LEU A 260 28.61 1.73 -34.33
C LEU A 260 29.38 1.79 -33.00
N PRO A 261 29.36 0.73 -32.18
CA PRO A 261 30.24 0.66 -31.01
C PRO A 261 31.71 0.81 -31.48
N PRO A 262 32.59 1.40 -30.65
CA PRO A 262 33.99 1.58 -31.01
C PRO A 262 34.58 0.25 -31.45
N ALA A 263 35.28 0.27 -32.58
CA ALA A 263 35.90 -0.92 -33.16
C ALA A 263 37.01 -1.41 -32.23
N ASP A 264 36.70 -2.35 -31.34
CA ASP A 264 37.73 -3.14 -30.65
C ASP A 264 38.42 -3.98 -31.73
N GLY A 265 39.57 -3.50 -32.19
CA GLY A 265 40.33 -3.96 -33.36
C GLY A 265 40.84 -5.40 -33.30
N ARG A 266 39.94 -6.37 -33.23
CA ARG A 266 40.22 -7.81 -33.36
C ARG A 266 39.26 -8.42 -34.38
N TYR A 267 39.50 -8.11 -35.66
CA TYR A 267 38.91 -8.83 -36.77
C TYR A 267 39.71 -10.12 -37.01
N SER A 268 39.10 -11.29 -36.81
CA SER A 268 39.61 -12.58 -37.28
C SER A 268 39.03 -12.85 -38.67
N PRO A 269 39.82 -13.29 -39.67
CA PRO A 269 39.39 -13.40 -41.06
C PRO A 269 38.37 -14.52 -41.35
N TYR A 270 37.94 -15.29 -40.34
CA TYR A 270 36.98 -16.39 -40.48
C TYR A 270 35.91 -16.36 -39.39
N GLY A 271 34.96 -15.43 -39.49
CA GLY A 271 33.68 -15.46 -38.74
C GLY A 271 33.76 -15.25 -37.21
N PRO A 272 32.61 -15.02 -36.55
CA PRO A 272 32.57 -14.76 -35.11
C PRO A 272 32.97 -16.02 -34.34
N VAL A 273 34.04 -15.92 -33.56
CA VAL A 273 34.44 -16.94 -32.59
C VAL A 273 33.32 -17.02 -31.56
N HIS A 274 32.64 -18.17 -31.46
CA HIS A 274 31.64 -18.40 -30.43
C HIS A 274 32.25 -18.06 -29.04
N PRO A 275 31.56 -17.31 -28.16
CA PRO A 275 32.16 -16.81 -26.91
C PRO A 275 32.52 -17.91 -25.90
N SER A 276 32.16 -19.15 -26.19
CA SER A 276 32.56 -20.32 -25.43
C SER A 276 33.35 -21.22 -26.37
N GLY A 277 34.67 -21.33 -26.18
CA GLY A 277 35.56 -22.23 -26.96
C GLY A 277 35.25 -23.72 -26.78
N ARG A 278 34.01 -24.12 -27.02
CA ARG A 278 33.54 -25.51 -27.02
C ARG A 278 33.34 -25.94 -28.47
N ASP A 279 34.18 -26.88 -28.86
CA ASP A 279 34.23 -27.48 -30.19
C ASP A 279 32.97 -28.33 -30.43
N PRO A 280 32.17 -28.11 -31.49
CA PRO A 280 30.93 -28.86 -31.75
C PRO A 280 31.12 -30.38 -31.86
N ASN A 281 32.34 -30.83 -32.16
CA ASN A 281 32.72 -32.24 -32.24
C ASN A 281 32.93 -32.91 -30.87
N THR A 282 32.82 -32.16 -29.76
CA THR A 282 32.93 -32.67 -28.39
C THR A 282 31.57 -32.84 -27.68
N ILE A 283 30.46 -32.64 -28.38
CA ILE A 283 29.10 -32.89 -27.87
C ILE A 283 28.74 -34.37 -28.01
N GLY A 284 29.62 -35.25 -27.53
CA GLY A 284 29.42 -36.69 -27.47
C GLY A 284 29.40 -37.15 -26.02
N VAL A 285 28.20 -37.36 -25.47
CA VAL A 285 28.06 -37.93 -24.12
C VAL A 285 28.13 -39.45 -24.24
N SER A 286 29.16 -40.07 -23.64
CA SER A 286 29.27 -41.53 -23.59
C SER A 286 28.04 -42.15 -22.92
N ILE A 287 27.52 -43.26 -23.45
CA ILE A 287 26.34 -43.96 -22.94
C ILE A 287 26.51 -44.38 -21.48
N LEU A 288 27.75 -44.56 -21.02
CA LEU A 288 28.06 -44.87 -19.63
C LEU A 288 27.85 -43.69 -18.67
N ASN A 289 27.81 -42.45 -19.18
CA ASN A 289 27.61 -41.22 -18.42
C ASN A 289 26.15 -40.71 -18.45
N LEU A 290 25.27 -41.39 -19.20
CA LEU A 290 23.83 -41.09 -19.27
C LEU A 290 23.15 -41.00 -17.89
N PRO A 291 23.42 -41.88 -16.91
CA PRO A 291 22.79 -41.80 -15.59
C PRO A 291 23.15 -40.51 -14.86
N LEU A 292 24.40 -40.05 -14.99
CA LEU A 292 24.88 -38.84 -14.35
C LEU A 292 24.27 -37.59 -15.01
N VAL A 293 24.18 -37.58 -16.34
CA VAL A 293 23.57 -36.48 -17.10
C VAL A 293 22.06 -36.41 -16.87
N LEU A 294 21.38 -37.56 -16.78
CA LEU A 294 19.97 -37.63 -16.37
C LEU A 294 19.76 -37.14 -14.95
N ALA A 295 20.63 -37.51 -14.01
CA ALA A 295 20.57 -37.01 -12.64
C ALA A 295 20.78 -35.48 -12.58
N GLN A 296 21.72 -34.95 -13.38
CA GLN A 296 21.96 -33.52 -13.50
C GLN A 296 20.75 -32.81 -14.12
N LEU A 297 20.16 -33.36 -15.20
CA LEU A 297 18.96 -32.82 -15.84
C LEU A 297 17.74 -32.85 -14.92
N ILE A 298 17.56 -33.92 -14.14
CA ILE A 298 16.48 -34.02 -13.16
C ILE A 298 16.70 -33.01 -12.02
N LYS A 299 17.94 -32.82 -11.59
CA LYS A 299 18.31 -31.84 -10.56
C LYS A 299 18.11 -30.41 -11.07
N ASP A 300 18.50 -30.12 -12.31
CA ASP A 300 18.33 -28.83 -12.98
C ASP A 300 16.85 -28.58 -13.31
N TYR A 301 16.06 -29.62 -13.60
CA TYR A 301 14.62 -29.52 -13.80
C TYR A 301 13.88 -29.32 -12.47
N LYS A 302 14.32 -29.95 -11.37
CA LYS A 302 13.82 -29.67 -10.02
C LYS A 302 14.18 -28.25 -9.59
N ALA A 303 15.42 -27.83 -9.82
CA ALA A 303 15.88 -26.47 -9.55
C ALA A 303 15.10 -25.43 -10.37
N LYS A 304 14.85 -25.67 -11.67
CA LYS A 304 13.97 -24.83 -12.51
C LYS A 304 12.50 -24.84 -12.09
N LYS A 305 12.03 -25.93 -11.46
CA LYS A 305 10.65 -26.02 -10.94
C LYS A 305 10.49 -25.28 -9.60
N ASP A 306 11.55 -25.24 -8.81
CA ASP A 306 11.65 -24.43 -7.58
C ASP A 306 11.97 -22.96 -7.90
N GLU A 307 12.60 -22.70 -9.04
CA GLU A 307 12.73 -21.39 -9.71
C GLU A 307 11.49 -21.11 -10.57
N LYS A 308 10.28 -21.32 -10.01
CA LYS A 308 9.15 -20.51 -10.43
C LYS A 308 9.60 -19.07 -10.20
N GLU A 309 9.75 -18.32 -11.29
CA GLU A 309 10.06 -16.90 -11.32
C GLU A 309 9.56 -16.27 -10.02
N ARG A 310 10.49 -15.88 -9.15
CA ARG A 310 10.17 -14.95 -8.07
C ARG A 310 9.83 -13.65 -8.79
N VAL A 311 8.58 -13.57 -9.26
CA VAL A 311 7.98 -12.31 -9.68
C VAL A 311 8.31 -11.35 -8.56
N PRO A 312 9.09 -10.28 -8.82
CA PRO A 312 9.44 -9.34 -7.78
C PRO A 312 8.13 -8.93 -7.11
N ALA A 313 8.11 -8.94 -5.77
CA ALA A 313 6.91 -8.57 -5.02
C ALA A 313 6.42 -7.23 -5.58
N PRO A 314 5.12 -7.11 -5.91
CA PRO A 314 4.62 -5.92 -6.56
C PRO A 314 4.94 -4.70 -5.68
N GLU A 315 5.66 -3.73 -6.24
CA GLU A 315 6.05 -2.54 -5.50
C GLU A 315 4.80 -1.73 -5.15
N THR A 316 4.62 -1.47 -3.86
CA THR A 316 3.56 -0.63 -3.35
C THR A 316 4.12 0.72 -2.91
N LYS A 317 3.47 1.81 -3.31
CA LYS A 317 3.83 3.17 -2.87
C LYS A 317 2.60 3.97 -2.49
N LYS A 318 2.72 4.83 -1.48
CA LYS A 318 1.66 5.77 -1.08
C LYS A 318 1.54 6.97 -2.02
N GLU A 319 2.61 7.24 -2.75
CA GLU A 319 2.68 8.30 -3.74
C GLU A 319 3.19 7.72 -5.06
N ILE A 320 2.48 8.01 -6.14
CA ILE A 320 2.85 7.60 -7.49
C ILE A 320 2.85 8.81 -8.41
N GLN A 321 3.80 8.82 -9.33
CA GLN A 321 3.86 9.79 -10.40
C GLN A 321 3.55 9.08 -11.72
N VAL A 322 2.59 9.62 -12.45
CA VAL A 322 2.11 9.07 -13.72
C VAL A 322 2.36 10.10 -14.80
N VAL A 323 3.12 9.71 -15.82
CA VAL A 323 3.44 10.56 -16.96
C VAL A 323 2.74 10.02 -18.20
N TYR A 324 1.92 10.85 -18.84
CA TYR A 324 1.22 10.50 -20.07
C TYR A 324 1.24 11.68 -21.05
N LEU A 325 1.06 11.39 -22.33
CA LEU A 325 0.91 12.40 -23.37
C LEU A 325 -0.58 12.68 -23.59
N ASN A 326 -0.96 13.94 -23.61
CA ASN A 326 -2.31 14.39 -23.93
C ASN A 326 -2.30 15.15 -25.27
N GLN A 327 -3.18 14.78 -26.18
CA GLN A 327 -3.29 15.44 -27.48
C GLN A 327 -4.32 16.58 -27.38
N THR A 328 -3.85 17.83 -27.30
CA THR A 328 -4.71 19.01 -27.26
C THR A 328 -4.76 19.68 -28.64
N GLN A 329 -5.68 20.63 -28.83
CA GLN A 329 -5.78 21.40 -30.08
C GLN A 329 -4.50 22.20 -30.40
N LYS A 330 -3.60 22.37 -29.42
CA LYS A 330 -2.35 23.13 -29.53
C LYS A 330 -1.11 22.24 -29.78
N GLY A 331 -1.23 20.92 -29.68
CA GLY A 331 -0.13 19.98 -29.87
C GLY A 331 -0.14 18.81 -28.87
N LEU A 332 1.00 18.14 -28.74
CA LEU A 332 1.23 17.12 -27.71
C LEU A 332 1.70 17.81 -26.42
N GLU A 333 0.93 17.63 -25.35
CA GLU A 333 1.30 18.08 -24.01
C GLU A 333 1.72 16.87 -23.18
N LYS A 334 2.85 16.98 -22.49
CA LYS A 334 3.25 15.99 -21.49
C LYS A 334 2.55 16.34 -20.18
N MET A 335 1.64 15.49 -19.76
CA MET A 335 0.94 15.59 -18.49
C MET A 335 1.67 14.73 -17.45
N THR A 336 1.88 15.31 -16.27
CA THR A 336 2.39 14.61 -15.10
C THR A 336 1.35 14.72 -14.00
N ALA A 337 0.83 13.58 -13.57
CA ALA A 337 -0.10 13.46 -12.46
C ALA A 337 0.64 12.88 -11.25
N ASP A 338 0.76 13.68 -10.20
CA ASP A 338 1.26 13.24 -8.91
C ASP A 338 0.06 12.87 -8.05
N LEU A 339 -0.04 11.60 -7.66
CA LEU A 339 -1.13 11.08 -6.83
C LEU A 339 -0.60 10.70 -5.45
N ARG A 340 -1.19 11.26 -4.40
CA ARG A 340 -0.87 10.94 -3.01
C ARG A 340 -2.07 10.36 -2.30
N LEU A 341 -1.86 9.21 -1.67
CA LEU A 341 -2.89 8.50 -0.90
C LEU A 341 -2.77 8.87 0.58
N GLU A 342 -3.89 9.32 1.15
CA GLU A 342 -4.01 9.59 2.57
C GLU A 342 -5.16 8.82 3.19
N PHE A 343 -4.95 8.47 4.46
CA PHE A 343 -5.83 7.62 5.22
C PHE A 343 -6.32 8.41 6.45
N LYS A 344 -7.59 8.82 6.45
CA LYS A 344 -8.14 9.76 7.43
C LYS A 344 -9.14 9.07 8.34
N GLY A 345 -8.81 9.07 9.64
CA GLY A 345 -9.71 8.72 10.73
C GLY A 345 -10.38 7.34 10.62
N TYR A 346 -11.30 7.10 11.54
CA TYR A 346 -12.20 5.95 11.52
C TYR A 346 -13.48 6.29 12.29
N GLN A 347 -14.57 5.62 11.96
CA GLN A 347 -15.82 5.67 12.70
C GLN A 347 -16.38 4.26 12.86
N ALA A 348 -16.66 3.87 14.11
CA ALA A 348 -17.34 2.61 14.40
C ALA A 348 -18.86 2.81 14.39
N MET A 349 -19.58 1.88 13.79
CA MET A 349 -21.03 1.90 13.69
C MET A 349 -21.58 0.50 13.92
N VAL A 350 -22.81 0.43 14.41
CA VAL A 350 -23.57 -0.81 14.52
C VAL A 350 -24.46 -0.92 13.29
N PHE A 351 -24.44 -2.07 12.65
CA PHE A 351 -25.39 -2.37 11.59
C PHE A 351 -26.79 -2.57 12.21
N SER A 352 -27.71 -1.66 11.91
CA SER A 352 -29.13 -1.88 12.17
C SER A 352 -29.83 -2.36 10.90
N ALA A 353 -30.48 -3.52 10.96
CA ALA A 353 -31.32 -4.02 9.87
C ALA A 353 -32.66 -3.25 9.75
N SER A 354 -32.92 -2.29 10.64
CA SER A 354 -34.07 -1.41 10.55
C SER A 354 -33.78 -0.26 9.57
N SER A 355 -34.08 -0.49 8.30
CA SER A 355 -34.37 0.55 7.31
C SER A 355 -35.72 0.20 6.68
N PRO A 356 -36.50 1.20 6.27
CA PRO A 356 -36.16 1.99 5.08
C PRO A 356 -35.43 3.28 5.39
#